data_AF-A0A8T5JA62-F1
#
_entry.id   AF-A0A8T5JA62-F1
#
_cell.length_a   1.000
_cell.length_b   1.000
_cell.length_c   1.000
_cell.angle_alpha   90.00
_cell.angle_beta   90.00
_cell.angle_gamma   90.00
#
_symmetry.space_group_name_H-M   'P 1'
#
loop_
_entity.id
_entity.type
_entity.pdbx_description
1 polymer ?
#
loop_
_entity_poly.entity_id
_entity_poly.type
_entity_poly.pdbx_seq_one_letter_code
_entity_poly.pdbx_strand_id
1 'polypeptide(L)'
;MEPPELFNPLDEEILKTGKDIATGNSVVFALTQMSERIGSEKISKIILLIISGLKAGGNISELLEETAASMREKEFIEKRATSNILMYVIFIFFAIGVGAPVLFALSSILVEVIVSLSSQVPSGAATAGLNTPFSFNEI
;
A
#
# COMPACT_ATOMS: atom_id res chain seq x y z
N MET A 1 9.39 74.54 2.02
CA MET A 1 9.17 73.65 3.17
C MET A 1 7.86 72.94 2.90
N GLU A 2 7.95 71.68 2.53
CA GLU A 2 6.80 70.82 2.24
C GLU A 2 6.16 70.36 3.57
N PRO A 3 4.82 70.35 3.72
CA PRO A 3 4.20 70.03 4.99
C PRO A 3 4.24 68.51 5.27
N PRO A 4 4.52 68.09 6.52
CA PRO A 4 4.56 66.68 6.91
C PRO A 4 3.15 66.19 7.27
N GLU A 5 2.30 65.92 6.28
CA GLU A 5 0.94 65.42 6.53
C GLU A 5 0.61 64.20 5.65
N LEU A 6 1.27 63.08 5.91
CA LEU A 6 0.71 61.76 5.61
C LEU A 6 1.35 60.64 6.47
N PHE A 7 1.44 60.82 7.78
CA PHE A 7 1.60 59.66 8.67
C PHE A 7 0.21 59.11 8.91
N ASN A 8 -0.23 58.23 8.02
CA ASN A 8 -1.49 57.50 8.21
C ASN A 8 -1.30 56.57 9.42
N PRO A 9 -2.29 56.38 10.32
CA PRO A 9 -2.19 55.43 11.45
C PRO A 9 -1.71 54.01 11.07
N LEU A 10 -1.85 53.64 9.78
CA LEU A 10 -1.34 52.38 9.25
C LEU A 10 0.20 52.31 9.17
N ASP A 11 0.86 53.43 8.83
CA ASP A 11 2.32 53.44 8.64
C ASP A 11 3.05 53.25 9.96
N GLU A 12 2.54 53.85 11.04
CA GLU A 12 3.04 53.65 12.40
C GLU A 12 2.85 52.20 12.84
N GLU A 13 1.70 51.61 12.55
CA GLU A 13 1.40 50.21 12.88
C GLU A 13 2.25 49.21 12.08
N ILE A 14 2.55 49.50 10.81
CA ILE A 14 3.47 48.71 9.99
C ILE A 14 4.90 48.80 10.56
N LEU A 15 5.36 50.01 10.92
CA LEU A 15 6.70 50.21 11.49
C LEU A 15 6.86 49.50 12.83
N LYS A 16 5.85 49.57 13.69
CA LYS A 16 5.79 48.86 14.97
C LYS A 16 5.84 47.34 14.77
N THR A 17 5.07 46.83 13.81
CA THR A 17 5.05 45.40 13.48
C THR A 17 6.40 44.93 12.92
N GLY A 18 7.04 45.74 12.08
CA GLY A 18 8.41 45.48 11.61
C GLY A 18 9.42 45.40 12.75
N LYS A 19 9.30 46.28 13.76
CA LYS A 19 10.12 46.22 14.97
C LYS A 19 9.83 44.98 15.81
N ASP A 20 8.57 44.58 15.95
CA ASP A 20 8.19 43.35 16.66
C ASP A 20 8.82 42.11 15.99
N ILE A 21 8.84 42.06 14.67
CA ILE A 21 9.49 40.98 13.91
C ILE A 21 11.01 41.04 14.07
N ALA A 22 11.62 42.23 13.94
CA ALA A 22 13.06 42.42 14.08
C ALA A 22 13.59 42.09 15.48
N THR A 23 12.75 42.20 16.51
CA THR A 23 13.06 41.82 17.90
C THR A 23 12.84 40.33 18.19
N GLY A 24 12.45 39.54 17.19
CA GLY A 24 12.39 38.07 17.27
C GLY A 24 10.99 37.47 17.35
N ASN A 25 9.92 38.26 17.24
CA ASN A 25 8.56 37.69 17.21
C ASN A 25 8.27 37.02 15.87
N SER A 26 7.46 35.96 15.89
CA SER A 26 7.00 35.29 14.66
C SER A 26 6.25 36.25 13.74
N VAL A 27 6.57 36.22 12.44
CA VAL A 27 5.92 37.05 11.41
C VAL A 27 4.40 36.85 11.43
N VAL A 28 3.93 35.60 11.59
CA VAL A 28 2.49 35.29 11.67
C VAL A 28 1.86 35.94 12.90
N PHE A 29 2.54 35.88 14.04
CA PHE A 29 2.06 36.46 15.29
C PHE A 29 2.02 38.00 15.20
N ALA A 30 3.11 38.63 14.76
CA ALA A 30 3.21 40.08 14.65
C ALA A 30 2.18 40.67 13.68
N LEU A 31 1.96 40.03 12.52
CA LEU A 31 0.93 40.46 11.56
C LEU A 31 -0.48 40.29 12.12
N THR A 32 -0.75 39.22 12.87
CA THR A 32 -2.05 39.01 13.54
C THR A 32 -2.32 40.13 14.54
N GLN A 33 -1.36 40.43 15.42
CA GLN A 33 -1.46 41.53 16.38
C GLN A 33 -1.65 42.89 15.69
N MET A 34 -0.98 43.12 14.54
CA MET A 34 -1.18 44.34 13.74
C MET A 34 -2.63 44.46 13.26
N SER A 35 -3.22 43.37 12.78
CA SER A 35 -4.60 43.37 12.30
C SER A 35 -5.62 43.65 13.41
N GLU A 36 -5.37 43.14 14.63
CA GLU A 36 -6.19 43.38 15.80
C GLU A 36 -6.09 44.84 16.29
N ARG A 37 -4.89 45.41 16.31
CA ARG A 37 -4.67 46.82 16.69
C ARG A 37 -5.31 47.80 15.71
N ILE A 38 -5.27 47.50 14.41
CA ILE A 38 -5.89 48.33 13.37
C ILE A 38 -7.42 48.24 13.38
N GLY A 39 -7.98 47.08 13.75
CA GLY A 39 -9.43 46.91 13.94
C GLY A 39 -10.27 47.01 12.66
N SER A 40 -9.66 47.03 11.48
CA SER A 40 -10.35 47.11 10.18
C SER A 40 -10.57 45.73 9.58
N GLU A 41 -11.82 45.42 9.23
CA GLU A 41 -12.19 44.16 8.55
C GLU A 41 -11.43 43.98 7.23
N LYS A 42 -11.19 45.08 6.50
CA LYS A 42 -10.46 45.06 5.22
C LYS A 42 -9.01 44.63 5.41
N ILE A 43 -8.34 45.18 6.43
CA ILE A 43 -6.95 44.85 6.74
C ILE A 43 -6.82 43.44 7.31
N SER A 44 -7.75 43.03 8.18
CA SER A 44 -7.79 41.67 8.72
C SER A 44 -7.87 40.62 7.62
N LYS A 45 -8.73 40.83 6.60
CA LYS A 45 -8.82 39.95 5.42
C LYS A 45 -7.52 39.87 4.63
N ILE A 46 -6.84 41.00 4.41
CA ILE A 46 -5.55 41.03 3.69
C ILE A 46 -4.47 40.28 4.48
N ILE A 47 -4.39 40.53 5.80
CA ILE A 47 -3.43 39.87 6.68
C ILE A 47 -3.68 38.36 6.76
N LEU A 48 -4.94 37.93 6.84
CA LEU A 48 -5.29 36.52 6.80
C LEU A 48 -4.83 35.85 5.50
N LEU A 49 -4.96 36.55 4.37
CA LEU A 49 -4.48 36.05 3.07
C LEU A 49 -2.95 35.91 3.04
N ILE A 50 -2.22 36.90 3.56
CA ILE A 50 -0.76 36.87 3.68
C ILE A 50 -0.32 35.70 4.59
N ILE A 51 -0.95 35.54 5.76
CA ILE A 51 -0.66 34.44 6.69
C ILE A 51 -0.92 33.08 6.03
N SER A 52 -2.01 32.96 5.27
CA SER A 52 -2.34 31.72 4.55
C SER A 52 -1.29 31.42 3.47
N GLY A 53 -0.82 32.44 2.76
CA GLY A 53 0.28 32.32 1.79
C GLY A 53 1.61 31.95 2.45
N LEU A 54 1.94 32.52 3.61
CA LEU A 54 3.13 32.19 4.38
C LEU A 54 3.09 30.75 4.92
N LYS A 55 1.93 30.30 5.42
CA LYS A 55 1.73 28.91 5.85
C LYS A 55 1.83 27.95 4.67
N ALA A 56 1.25 28.30 3.52
CA ALA A 56 1.39 27.50 2.30
C ALA A 56 2.85 27.47 1.82
N GLY A 57 3.57 28.59 1.81
CA GLY A 57 4.96 28.62 1.37
C GLY A 57 5.94 27.93 2.31
N GLY A 58 5.77 28.09 3.63
CA GLY A 58 6.66 27.52 4.64
C GLY A 58 6.42 26.04 4.91
N ASN A 59 5.16 25.59 4.89
CA ASN A 59 4.79 24.21 5.24
C ASN A 59 4.82 23.25 4.03
N ILE A 60 4.80 23.76 2.79
CA ILE A 60 4.94 22.90 1.61
C ILE A 60 6.33 22.28 1.51
N SER A 61 7.38 22.99 1.93
CA SER A 61 8.74 22.42 1.98
C SER A 61 8.84 21.24 2.94
N GLU A 62 8.27 21.37 4.14
CA GLU A 62 8.23 20.32 5.15
C GLU A 62 7.38 19.13 4.69
N LEU A 63 6.20 19.39 4.13
CA LEU A 63 5.33 18.34 3.57
C LEU A 63 5.99 17.59 2.40
N LEU A 64 6.74 18.29 1.53
CA LEU A 64 7.49 17.67 0.44
C LEU A 64 8.63 16.80 0.96
N GLU A 65 9.32 17.23 2.03
CA GLU A 65 10.37 16.43 2.66
C GLU A 65 9.82 15.16 3.31
N GLU A 66 8.71 15.26 4.04
CA GLU A 66 8.00 14.11 4.64
C GLU A 66 7.49 13.14 3.57
N THR A 67 6.92 13.68 2.47
CA THR A 67 6.45 12.87 1.34
C THR A 67 7.62 12.18 0.65
N ALA A 68 8.72 12.87 0.41
CA ALA A 68 9.92 12.30 -0.20
C ALA A 68 10.53 11.18 0.68
N ALA A 69 10.55 11.37 2.00
CA ALA A 69 10.97 10.33 2.94
C ALA A 69 10.05 9.10 2.87
N SER A 70 8.73 9.32 2.87
CA SER A 70 7.72 8.26 2.75
C SER A 70 7.82 7.49 1.43
N MET A 71 8.07 8.19 0.31
CA MET A 71 8.27 7.57 -1.00
C MET A 71 9.52 6.67 -1.02
N ARG A 72 10.63 7.14 -0.42
CA ARG A 72 11.86 6.35 -0.32
C ARG A 72 11.65 5.10 0.54
N GLU A 73 10.95 5.20 1.65
CA GLU A 73 10.61 4.05 2.48
C GLU A 73 9.73 3.04 1.74
N LYS A 74 8.69 3.53 1.04
CA LYS A 74 7.82 2.70 0.22
C LYS A 74 8.58 1.95 -0.88
N GLU A 75 9.53 2.61 -1.56
CA GLU A 75 10.36 1.96 -2.58
C GLU A 75 11.15 0.77 -2.01
N PHE A 76 11.69 0.90 -0.79
CA PHE A 76 12.37 -0.20 -0.13
C PHE A 76 11.43 -1.37 0.19
N ILE A 77 10.21 -1.08 0.65
CA ILE A 77 9.21 -2.10 0.95
C ILE A 77 8.78 -2.83 -0.33
N GLU A 78 8.49 -2.10 -1.42
CA GLU A 78 8.07 -2.69 -2.70
C GLU A 78 9.16 -3.58 -3.32
N LYS A 79 10.43 -3.15 -3.26
CA LYS A 79 11.57 -3.97 -3.71
C LYS A 79 11.70 -5.26 -2.91
N ARG A 80 11.55 -5.18 -1.58
CA ARG A 80 11.58 -6.36 -0.70
C ARG A 80 10.41 -7.31 -0.97
N ALA A 81 9.21 -6.76 -1.14
CA ALA A 81 8.02 -7.54 -1.47
C ALA A 81 8.19 -8.29 -2.80
N THR A 82 8.69 -7.61 -3.83
CA THR A 82 8.94 -8.22 -5.15
C THR A 82 9.93 -9.38 -5.07
N SER A 83 11.03 -9.22 -4.33
CA SER A 83 12.03 -10.29 -4.18
C SER A 83 11.48 -11.50 -3.41
N ASN A 84 10.70 -11.26 -2.34
CA ASN A 84 10.05 -12.33 -1.60
C ASN A 84 9.04 -13.10 -2.46
N ILE A 85 8.22 -12.39 -3.23
CA ILE A 85 7.22 -13.02 -4.12
C ILE A 85 7.90 -13.81 -5.24
N LEU A 86 9.00 -13.29 -5.81
CA LEU A 86 9.73 -13.97 -6.88
C LEU A 86 10.27 -15.34 -6.45
N MET A 87 10.73 -15.48 -5.21
CA MET A 87 11.17 -16.76 -4.66
C MET A 87 10.05 -17.80 -4.68
N TYR A 88 8.83 -17.41 -4.26
CA TYR A 88 7.67 -18.30 -4.30
C TYR A 88 7.29 -18.68 -5.73
N VAL A 89 7.35 -17.73 -6.67
CA VAL A 89 7.04 -17.98 -8.09
C VAL A 89 7.99 -19.05 -8.64
N ILE A 90 9.30 -18.90 -8.46
CA ILE A 90 10.30 -19.90 -8.92
C ILE A 90 10.05 -21.27 -8.28
N PHE A 91 9.74 -21.31 -6.98
CA PHE A 91 9.45 -22.56 -6.29
C PHE A 91 8.23 -23.28 -6.87
N ILE A 92 7.14 -22.56 -7.16
CA ILE A 92 5.93 -23.14 -7.77
C ILE A 92 6.25 -23.71 -9.16
N PHE A 93 7.00 -23.00 -10.00
CA PHE A 93 7.41 -23.52 -11.31
C PHE A 93 8.25 -24.79 -11.20
N PHE A 94 9.20 -24.83 -10.26
CA PHE A 94 10.01 -26.02 -10.02
C PHE A 94 9.17 -27.20 -9.49
N ALA A 95 8.27 -26.93 -8.54
CA ALA A 95 7.39 -27.92 -7.95
C ALA A 95 6.43 -28.52 -8.99
N ILE A 96 5.88 -27.72 -9.90
CA ILE A 96 5.04 -28.23 -10.99
C ILE A 96 5.90 -28.99 -12.00
N GLY A 97 7.07 -28.45 -12.35
CA GLY A 97 7.99 -29.06 -13.31
C GLY A 97 8.49 -30.45 -12.91
N VAL A 98 8.71 -30.70 -11.62
CA VAL A 98 9.16 -32.00 -11.09
C VAL A 98 8.00 -32.82 -10.53
N GLY A 99 7.07 -32.18 -9.81
CA GLY A 99 5.96 -32.84 -9.14
C GLY A 99 4.96 -33.47 -10.11
N ALA A 100 4.64 -32.81 -11.23
CA ALA A 100 3.70 -33.36 -12.20
C ALA A 100 4.21 -34.65 -12.88
N PRO A 101 5.46 -34.72 -13.40
CA PRO A 101 6.00 -35.97 -13.94
C PRO A 101 6.09 -37.10 -12.91
N VAL A 102 6.49 -36.79 -11.66
CA VAL A 102 6.59 -37.80 -10.59
C VAL A 102 5.20 -38.35 -10.25
N LEU A 103 4.20 -37.48 -10.07
CA LEU A 103 2.84 -37.90 -9.79
C LEU A 103 2.25 -38.72 -10.94
N PHE A 104 2.54 -38.33 -12.19
CA PHE A 104 2.11 -39.07 -13.38
C PHE A 104 2.76 -40.46 -13.48
N ALA A 105 4.06 -40.57 -13.18
CA ALA A 105 4.79 -41.84 -13.16
C ALA A 105 4.21 -42.78 -12.08
N LEU A 106 3.98 -42.28 -10.88
CA LEU A 106 3.35 -43.04 -9.79
C LEU A 106 1.94 -43.50 -10.17
N SER A 107 1.15 -42.63 -10.80
CA SER A 107 -0.18 -42.99 -11.29
C SER A 107 -0.11 -44.13 -12.32
N SER A 108 0.87 -44.11 -13.22
CA SER A 108 1.06 -45.16 -14.23
C SER A 108 1.40 -46.51 -13.58
N ILE A 109 2.30 -46.51 -12.60
CA ILE A 109 2.69 -47.72 -11.85
C ILE A 109 1.48 -48.31 -11.11
N LEU A 110 0.66 -47.47 -10.49
CA LEU A 110 -0.55 -47.91 -9.78
C LEU A 110 -1.51 -48.64 -10.73
N VAL A 111 -1.75 -48.07 -11.92
CA VAL A 111 -2.59 -48.71 -12.95
C VAL A 111 -2.02 -50.06 -13.36
N GLU A 112 -0.71 -50.15 -13.58
CA GLU A 112 -0.03 -51.41 -13.95
C GLU A 112 -0.18 -52.49 -12.85
N VAL A 113 -0.06 -52.11 -11.58
CA VAL A 113 -0.29 -53.01 -10.44
C VAL A 113 -1.74 -53.47 -10.38
N ILE A 114 -2.72 -52.59 -10.59
CA ILE A 114 -4.14 -52.96 -10.60
C ILE A 114 -4.44 -53.95 -11.73
N VAL A 115 -3.91 -53.73 -12.94
CA VAL A 115 -4.10 -54.63 -14.09
C VAL A 115 -3.39 -55.97 -13.85
N SER A 116 -2.20 -55.95 -13.26
CA SER A 116 -1.45 -57.16 -12.91
C SER A 116 -2.19 -57.99 -11.85
N LEU A 117 -2.79 -57.35 -10.85
CA LEU A 117 -3.61 -58.03 -9.86
C LEU A 117 -4.92 -58.56 -10.47
N SER A 118 -5.60 -57.81 -11.32
CA SER A 118 -6.85 -58.24 -11.95
C SER A 118 -6.66 -59.40 -12.93
N SER A 119 -5.53 -59.45 -13.64
CA SER A 119 -5.17 -60.59 -14.49
C SER A 119 -4.76 -61.84 -13.70
N GLN A 120 -4.28 -61.67 -12.46
CA GLN A 120 -4.00 -62.77 -11.53
C GLN A 120 -5.25 -63.25 -10.79
N VAL A 121 -6.36 -62.50 -10.81
CA VAL A 121 -7.66 -63.01 -10.38
C VAL A 121 -8.14 -64.00 -11.45
N PRO A 122 -8.25 -65.30 -11.13
CA PRO A 122 -8.73 -66.28 -12.09
C PRO A 122 -10.14 -65.88 -12.52
N SER A 123 -10.39 -65.80 -13.82
CA SER A 123 -11.73 -65.70 -14.43
C SER A 123 -12.63 -66.92 -14.16
N GLY A 124 -12.27 -67.76 -13.19
CA GLY A 124 -13.02 -68.93 -12.70
C GLY A 124 -13.66 -68.76 -11.31
N ALA A 125 -13.54 -67.61 -10.65
CA ALA A 125 -14.26 -67.37 -9.39
C ALA A 125 -15.73 -66.97 -9.56
N ALA A 126 -16.21 -66.84 -10.81
CA ALA A 126 -17.65 -66.86 -11.14
C ALA A 126 -18.18 -68.28 -11.37
N THR A 127 -17.32 -69.31 -11.33
CA THR A 127 -17.68 -70.73 -11.56
C THR A 127 -17.23 -71.68 -10.45
N ALA A 128 -16.58 -71.19 -9.39
CA ALA A 128 -16.14 -71.99 -8.24
C ALA A 128 -16.70 -71.41 -6.93
N GLY A 129 -18.02 -71.58 -6.74
CA GLY A 129 -18.71 -71.11 -5.54
C GLY A 129 -20.23 -71.21 -5.59
N LEU A 130 -20.82 -71.54 -6.74
CA LEU A 130 -22.24 -71.83 -6.83
C LEU A 130 -22.48 -73.34 -6.71
N ASN A 131 -22.41 -73.85 -5.48
CA ASN A 131 -23.13 -75.05 -5.08
C ASN A 131 -24.63 -74.72 -5.13
N THR A 132 -25.22 -74.59 -6.31
CA THR A 132 -26.69 -74.54 -6.44
C THR A 132 -27.24 -75.96 -6.28
N PRO A 133 -28.14 -76.20 -5.31
CA PRO A 133 -28.60 -77.52 -4.90
C PRO A 133 -29.59 -78.20 -5.87
N PHE A 134 -29.64 -77.79 -7.15
CA PHE A 134 -30.58 -78.35 -8.13
C PHE A 134 -29.83 -78.82 -9.37
N SER A 135 -29.56 -80.12 -9.41
CA SER A 135 -29.10 -80.85 -10.60
C SER A 135 -30.32 -81.15 -11.48
N PHE A 136 -30.32 -80.66 -12.71
CA PHE A 136 -31.27 -81.11 -13.74
C PHE A 136 -30.69 -82.36 -14.39
N ASN A 137 -31.16 -83.50 -13.89
CA ASN A 137 -31.02 -84.83 -14.48
C ASN A 137 -32.09 -85.01 -15.58
N GLU A 138 -31.66 -85.57 -16.72
CA GLU A 138 -32.46 -86.27 -17.74
C GLU A 138 -33.59 -85.54 -18.49
N ILE A 139 -33.36 -85.25 -19.79
CA ILE A 139 -33.95 -85.84 -21.03
C ILE A 139 -33.65 -84.89 -22.20
#